data_AF-A0A380H320-F1
#
_entry.id   AF-A0A380H320-F1
#
_cell.length_a   1.000
_cell.length_b   1.000
_cell.length_c   1.000
_cell.angle_alpha   90.00
_cell.angle_beta   90.00
_cell.angle_gamma   90.00
#
_symmetry.space_group_name_H-M   'P 1'
#
loop_
_entity.id
_entity.type
_entity.pdbx_description
1 polymer ?
#
loop_
_entity_poly.entity_id
_entity_poly.type
_entity_poly.pdbx_seq_one_letter_code
_entity_poly.pdbx_strand_id
1 'polypeptide(L)'
;MKSKLATIVFIVIAAGTLILIIIFNNRQTVTYTSSPTSFTTNQIATVFVLGYGGSENSETFMVNQAVKKGVTKDITTAKVTPNGKVTFDTKLSLYARNPIIKVEFTDNQNGDFNLNAQWIKMN
;
A
#
# COMPACT_ATOMS: atom_id res chain seq x y z
N MET A 1 31.09 32.45 45.61
CA MET A 1 30.43 32.81 44.33
C MET A 1 30.45 31.68 43.30
N LYS A 2 31.61 31.04 43.05
CA LYS A 2 31.76 29.95 42.04
C LYS A 2 30.87 28.71 42.29
N SER A 3 30.67 28.30 43.54
CA SER A 3 29.81 27.14 43.89
C SER A 3 28.33 27.38 43.62
N LYS A 4 27.80 28.57 43.95
CA LYS A 4 26.41 28.95 43.66
C LYS A 4 26.12 29.01 42.16
N LEU A 5 27.08 29.48 41.37
CA LEU A 5 26.98 29.54 39.91
C LEU A 5 26.99 28.13 39.30
N ALA A 6 27.83 27.22 39.81
CA ALA A 6 27.83 25.81 39.41
C ALA A 6 26.50 25.11 39.74
N THR A 7 25.91 25.37 40.91
CA THR A 7 24.59 24.83 41.27
C THR A 7 23.49 25.33 40.34
N ILE A 8 23.50 26.62 39.97
CA ILE A 8 22.53 27.19 39.04
C ILE A 8 22.66 26.56 37.64
N VAL A 9 23.89 26.39 37.14
CA VAL A 9 24.13 25.74 35.84
C VAL A 9 23.63 24.30 35.83
N PHE A 10 23.86 23.55 36.92
CA PHE A 10 23.38 22.18 37.04
C PHE A 10 21.85 22.08 37.01
N ILE A 11 21.15 23.01 37.67
CA ILE A 11 19.68 23.07 37.68
C ILE A 11 19.13 23.37 36.28
N VAL A 12 19.76 24.29 35.54
CA VAL A 12 19.33 24.65 34.17
C VAL A 12 19.50 23.46 33.22
N ILE A 13 20.60 22.72 33.32
CA ILE A 13 20.84 21.53 32.50
C ILE A 13 19.80 20.44 32.83
N ALA A 14 19.54 20.19 34.11
CA ALA A 14 18.54 19.20 34.54
C ALA A 14 17.11 19.56 34.10
N ALA A 15 16.75 20.84 34.11
CA ALA A 15 15.46 21.30 33.58
C ALA A 15 15.38 21.12 32.06
N GLY A 16 16.45 21.43 31.33
CA GLY A 16 16.52 21.26 29.88
C GLY A 16 16.40 19.79 29.44
N THR A 17 17.07 18.87 30.14
CA THR A 17 16.96 17.43 29.83
C THR A 17 15.56 16.88 30.10
N LEU A 18 14.90 17.35 31.17
CA LEU A 18 13.52 16.96 31.49
C LEU A 18 12.53 17.39 30.38
N ILE A 19 12.68 18.60 29.85
CA ILE A 19 11.84 19.11 28.76
C ILE A 19 12.02 18.27 27.49
N LEU A 20 13.26 17.90 27.15
CA LEU A 20 13.54 17.08 25.97
C LEU A 20 12.94 15.67 26.08
N ILE A 21 12.97 15.06 27.27
CA ILE A 21 12.35 13.74 27.51
C ILE A 21 10.83 13.81 27.33
N ILE A 22 10.18 14.86 27.81
CA ILE A 22 8.73 15.06 27.65
C ILE A 22 8.37 15.18 26.16
N ILE A 23 9.12 15.95 25.39
CA ILE A 23 8.89 16.10 23.94
C ILE A 23 9.08 14.76 23.21
N PHE A 24 10.09 13.97 23.60
CA PHE A 24 10.36 12.68 22.97
C PHE A 24 9.27 11.65 23.27
N ASN A 25 8.75 11.63 24.50
CA ASN A 25 7.72 10.70 24.94
C ASN A 25 6.32 11.07 24.45
N ASN A 26 6.08 12.34 24.10
CA ASN A 26 4.77 12.80 23.65
C ASN A 26 4.53 12.63 22.13
N ARG A 27 5.32 11.77 21.48
CA ARG A 27 5.04 11.33 20.10
C ARG A 27 3.81 10.43 20.12
N GLN A 28 2.64 11.06 20.04
CA GLN A 28 1.39 10.33 19.89
C GLN A 28 1.40 9.60 18.55
N THR A 29 1.44 8.27 18.61
CA THR A 29 1.14 7.44 17.45
C THR A 29 -0.36 7.56 17.21
N VAL A 30 -0.74 8.33 16.19
CA VAL A 30 -2.14 8.39 15.73
C VAL A 30 -2.56 6.98 15.33
N THR A 31 -3.34 6.35 16.19
CA THR A 31 -3.85 5.01 15.96
C THR A 31 -5.20 5.18 15.31
N TYR A 32 -5.27 5.01 13.99
CA TYR A 32 -6.54 5.01 13.27
C TYR A 32 -7.29 3.73 13.63
N THR A 33 -8.17 3.82 14.63
CA THR A 33 -9.12 2.75 14.96
C THR A 33 -10.14 2.66 13.83
N SER A 34 -9.80 1.89 12.80
CA SER A 34 -10.75 1.51 11.77
C SER A 34 -11.72 0.52 12.41
N SER A 35 -12.99 0.89 12.55
CA SER A 35 -14.04 -0.07 12.91
C SER A 35 -13.97 -1.27 11.97
N PRO A 36 -14.24 -2.51 12.44
CA PRO A 36 -14.23 -3.68 11.57
C PRO A 36 -15.32 -3.51 10.50
N THR A 37 -14.89 -3.10 9.30
CA THR A 37 -15.75 -3.04 8.13
C THR A 37 -16.07 -4.46 7.72
N SER A 38 -17.35 -4.83 7.78
CA SER A 38 -17.83 -6.03 7.10
C SER A 38 -17.74 -5.81 5.59
N PHE A 39 -16.92 -6.61 4.91
CA PHE A 39 -16.87 -6.60 3.45
C PHE A 39 -18.02 -7.45 2.92
N THR A 40 -18.80 -6.91 1.98
CA THR A 40 -19.67 -7.74 1.15
C THR A 40 -18.78 -8.71 0.38
N THR A 41 -18.96 -10.01 0.59
CA THR A 41 -18.17 -11.02 -0.10
C THR A 41 -18.89 -11.43 -1.38
N ASN A 42 -18.33 -11.09 -2.53
CA ASN A 42 -18.81 -11.57 -3.82
C ASN A 42 -17.61 -12.09 -4.66
N GLN A 43 -17.91 -12.71 -5.80
CA GLN A 43 -16.90 -13.19 -6.75
C GLN A 43 -16.50 -12.09 -7.77
N ILE A 44 -16.82 -10.83 -7.51
CA ILE A 44 -16.49 -9.72 -8.41
C ILE A 44 -15.02 -9.36 -8.21
N ALA A 45 -14.24 -9.41 -9.29
CA ALA A 45 -12.83 -9.07 -9.24
C ALA A 45 -12.61 -7.55 -9.20
N THR A 46 -11.63 -7.12 -8.41
CA THR A 46 -11.06 -5.77 -8.50
C THR A 46 -9.83 -5.84 -9.39
N VAL A 47 -9.82 -5.02 -10.45
CA VAL A 47 -8.73 -4.99 -11.43
C VAL A 47 -7.87 -3.75 -11.19
N PHE A 48 -6.58 -3.98 -10.96
CA PHE A 48 -5.57 -2.94 -10.87
C PHE A 48 -4.85 -2.83 -12.21
N VAL A 49 -4.79 -1.62 -12.77
CA VAL A 49 -4.13 -1.36 -14.05
C VAL A 49 -3.08 -0.28 -13.86
N LEU A 50 -1.87 -0.60 -14.31
CA LEU A 50 -0.71 0.30 -14.33
C LEU A 50 -0.95 1.51 -15.22
N GLY A 51 -0.37 2.64 -14.84
CA GLY A 51 -0.17 3.78 -15.75
C GLY A 51 1.00 3.57 -16.70
N TYR A 52 1.21 4.54 -17.58
CA TYR A 52 2.36 4.59 -18.50
C TYR A 52 3.69 4.46 -17.75
N GLY A 53 4.57 3.57 -18.20
CA GLY A 53 5.87 3.27 -17.59
C GLY A 53 5.79 2.59 -16.22
N GLY A 54 4.58 2.26 -15.74
CA GLY A 54 4.36 1.58 -14.47
C GLY A 54 4.85 0.13 -14.51
N SER A 55 5.10 -0.44 -13.34
CA SER A 55 5.38 -1.87 -13.17
C SER A 55 4.49 -2.43 -12.08
N GLU A 56 4.35 -3.75 -12.00
CA GLU A 56 3.50 -4.42 -10.99
C GLU A 56 3.76 -4.02 -9.53
N ASN A 57 4.87 -3.35 -9.24
CA ASN A 57 5.20 -2.78 -7.94
C ASN A 57 4.34 -1.56 -7.59
N SER A 58 3.78 -0.88 -8.59
CA SER A 58 2.93 0.31 -8.41
C SER A 58 1.67 -0.01 -7.61
N GLU A 59 1.14 -1.23 -7.68
CA GLU A 59 -0.08 -1.60 -6.97
C GLU A 59 0.16 -2.45 -5.73
N THR A 60 1.38 -2.99 -5.57
CA THR A 60 1.77 -3.89 -4.47
C THR A 60 1.39 -3.32 -3.10
N PHE A 61 1.55 -2.02 -2.87
CA PHE A 61 1.16 -1.41 -1.59
C PHE A 61 -0.34 -1.56 -1.32
N MET A 62 -1.19 -1.20 -2.27
CA MET A 62 -2.65 -1.27 -2.12
C MET A 62 -3.13 -2.71 -1.96
N VAL A 63 -2.61 -3.62 -2.77
CA VAL A 63 -2.93 -5.05 -2.69
C VAL A 63 -2.55 -5.62 -1.34
N ASN A 64 -1.35 -5.33 -0.84
CA ASN A 64 -0.91 -5.79 0.48
C ASN A 64 -1.79 -5.25 1.61
N GLN A 65 -2.24 -4.00 1.51
CA GLN A 65 -3.16 -3.43 2.50
C GLN A 65 -4.54 -4.10 2.45
N ALA A 66 -5.05 -4.47 1.27
CA ALA A 66 -6.29 -5.22 1.13
C ALA A 66 -6.19 -6.62 1.77
N VAL A 67 -5.07 -7.32 1.54
CA VAL A 67 -4.80 -8.63 2.18
C VAL A 67 -4.72 -8.50 3.68
N LYS A 68 -3.95 -7.53 4.19
CA LYS A 68 -3.81 -7.30 5.65
C LYS A 68 -5.13 -6.99 6.34
N LYS A 69 -6.06 -6.33 5.63
CA LYS A 69 -7.41 -6.04 6.12
C LYS A 69 -8.39 -7.22 5.97
N GLY A 70 -7.95 -8.35 5.39
CA GLY A 70 -8.80 -9.52 5.18
C GLY A 70 -9.82 -9.37 4.05
N VAL A 71 -9.62 -8.41 3.13
CA VAL A 71 -10.53 -8.19 1.99
C VAL A 71 -10.53 -9.39 1.05
N THR A 72 -9.35 -9.94 0.80
CA THR A 72 -9.14 -11.08 -0.10
C THR A 72 -7.87 -11.84 0.27
N LYS A 73 -7.79 -13.08 -0.20
CA LYS A 73 -6.59 -13.92 -0.22
C LYS A 73 -6.24 -14.39 -1.64
N ASP A 74 -7.10 -14.08 -2.62
CA ASP A 74 -7.03 -14.58 -3.98
C ASP A 74 -6.52 -13.44 -4.86
N ILE A 75 -5.24 -13.52 -5.21
CA ILE A 75 -4.54 -12.52 -6.02
C ILE A 75 -3.86 -13.23 -7.18
N THR A 76 -3.96 -12.65 -8.37
CA THR A 76 -3.18 -13.05 -9.54
C THR A 76 -2.71 -11.83 -10.33
N THR A 77 -1.63 -12.00 -11.08
CA THR A 77 -1.13 -11.05 -12.06
C THR A 77 -1.47 -11.55 -13.47
N ALA A 78 -2.26 -10.77 -14.19
CA ALA A 78 -2.51 -10.91 -15.61
C ALA A 78 -1.42 -10.17 -16.40
N LYS A 79 -0.44 -10.91 -16.94
CA LYS A 79 0.59 -10.34 -17.81
C LYS A 79 0.09 -10.32 -19.25
N VAL A 80 0.10 -9.15 -19.87
CA VAL A 80 -0.32 -8.94 -21.27
C VAL A 80 0.89 -8.59 -22.12
N THR A 81 1.14 -9.41 -23.15
CA THR A 81 2.21 -9.18 -24.12
C THR A 81 1.79 -8.15 -25.19
N PRO A 82 2.71 -7.60 -26.01
CA PRO A 82 2.38 -6.53 -26.96
C PRO A 82 1.42 -6.96 -28.08
N ASN A 83 1.25 -8.27 -28.28
CA ASN A 83 0.26 -8.85 -29.21
C ASN A 83 -1.09 -9.17 -28.52
N GLY A 84 -1.30 -8.74 -27.28
CA GLY A 84 -2.53 -8.92 -26.53
C GLY A 84 -2.72 -10.30 -25.89
N LYS A 85 -1.70 -11.19 -25.89
CA LYS A 85 -1.82 -12.48 -25.20
C LYS A 85 -1.73 -12.28 -23.69
N VAL A 86 -2.71 -12.85 -22.98
CA VAL A 86 -2.81 -12.79 -21.52
C VAL A 86 -2.33 -14.10 -20.89
N THR A 87 -1.53 -13.99 -19.83
CA THR A 87 -1.12 -15.13 -18.99
C THR A 87 -1.31 -14.78 -17.51
N PHE A 88 -1.62 -15.78 -16.70
CA PHE A 88 -1.81 -15.63 -15.25
C PHE A 88 -0.70 -16.37 -14.50
N ASP A 89 -0.13 -15.72 -13.49
CA ASP A 89 0.91 -16.31 -12.64
C ASP A 89 0.37 -17.39 -11.69
N THR A 90 -0.85 -17.21 -11.21
CA THR A 90 -1.52 -18.08 -10.25
C THR A 90 -2.98 -18.29 -10.65
N LYS A 91 -3.58 -19.37 -10.16
CA LYS A 91 -4.99 -19.65 -10.37
C LYS A 91 -5.81 -19.05 -9.23
N LEU A 92 -6.86 -18.30 -9.55
CA LEU A 92 -7.85 -17.86 -8.57
C LEU A 92 -8.69 -19.06 -8.09
N SER A 93 -9.02 -19.07 -6.79
CA SER A 93 -9.95 -20.05 -6.23
C SER A 93 -11.32 -19.95 -6.89
N LEU A 94 -12.00 -21.09 -7.08
CA LEU A 94 -13.39 -21.15 -7.56
C LEU A 94 -14.35 -20.38 -6.65
N TYR A 95 -14.00 -20.22 -5.37
CA TYR A 95 -14.78 -19.51 -4.36
C TYR A 95 -14.06 -18.26 -3.86
N ALA A 96 -13.26 -17.63 -4.73
CA ALA A 96 -12.54 -16.42 -4.39
C ALA A 96 -13.50 -15.32 -3.92
N ARG A 97 -13.16 -14.68 -2.80
CA ARG A 97 -13.93 -13.57 -2.24
C ARG A 97 -13.19 -12.29 -2.53
N ASN A 98 -13.80 -11.41 -3.32
CA ASN A 98 -13.23 -10.15 -3.78
C ASN A 98 -11.84 -10.35 -4.41
N PRO A 99 -11.69 -11.23 -5.41
CA PRO A 99 -10.37 -11.50 -6.01
C PRO A 99 -9.73 -10.21 -6.55
N ILE A 100 -8.41 -10.12 -6.45
CA ILE A 100 -7.64 -9.02 -7.03
C ILE A 100 -6.88 -9.53 -8.25
N ILE A 101 -7.00 -8.81 -9.37
CA ILE A 101 -6.22 -9.05 -10.58
C ILE A 101 -5.33 -7.83 -10.82
N LYS A 102 -4.01 -8.03 -10.81
CA LYS A 102 -3.04 -7.00 -11.22
C LYS A 102 -2.79 -7.15 -12.72
N VAL A 103 -2.96 -6.09 -13.51
CA VAL A 103 -2.69 -6.11 -14.95
C VAL A 103 -1.30 -5.55 -15.19
N GLU A 104 -0.41 -6.37 -15.75
CA GLU A 104 0.94 -5.98 -16.13
C GLU A 104 1.06 -5.97 -17.66
N PHE A 105 1.17 -4.78 -18.24
CA PHE A 105 1.53 -4.64 -19.65
C PHE A 105 3.04 -4.80 -19.79
N THR A 106 3.49 -5.78 -20.58
CA THR A 106 4.93 -5.89 -20.88
C THR A 106 5.41 -4.74 -21.77
N ASP A 107 4.49 -4.15 -22.54
CA ASP A 107 4.70 -2.91 -23.29
C ASP A 107 4.12 -1.72 -22.50
N ASN A 108 4.64 -1.50 -21.30
CA ASN A 108 4.11 -0.51 -20.36
C ASN A 108 4.30 0.95 -20.79
N GLN A 109 5.09 1.22 -21.84
CA GLN A 109 5.30 2.55 -22.40
C GLN A 109 4.55 2.75 -23.72
N ASN A 110 3.55 1.91 -23.99
CA ASN A 110 2.68 2.10 -25.14
C ASN A 110 1.70 3.25 -24.89
N GLY A 111 1.85 4.34 -25.65
CA GLY A 111 0.95 5.50 -25.59
C GLY A 111 -0.38 5.32 -26.34
N ASP A 112 -0.62 4.19 -27.01
CA ASP A 112 -1.87 3.92 -27.71
C ASP A 112 -2.96 3.49 -26.73
N PHE A 113 -3.78 4.47 -26.31
CA PHE A 113 -4.90 4.22 -25.40
C PHE A 113 -5.94 3.25 -25.95
N ASN A 114 -6.15 3.19 -27.27
CA ASN A 114 -7.14 2.29 -27.86
C ASN A 114 -6.66 0.85 -27.77
N LEU A 115 -5.38 0.61 -28.06
CA LEU A 115 -4.78 -0.71 -27.96
C LEU A 115 -4.75 -1.20 -26.50
N ASN A 116 -4.32 -0.35 -25.57
CA ASN A 116 -4.35 -0.67 -24.14
C ASN A 116 -5.78 -0.98 -23.65
N ALA A 117 -6.79 -0.24 -24.12
CA ALA A 117 -8.19 -0.50 -23.79
C ALA A 117 -8.68 -1.84 -24.36
N GLN A 118 -8.24 -2.23 -25.56
CA GLN A 118 -8.56 -3.55 -26.13
C GLN A 118 -8.03 -4.70 -25.27
N TRP A 119 -6.85 -4.54 -24.67
CA TRP A 119 -6.26 -5.55 -23.80
C TRP A 119 -6.99 -5.73 -22.46
N ILE A 120 -7.65 -4.68 -21.96
CA ILE A 120 -8.39 -4.71 -20.69
C ILE A 120 -9.85 -5.11 -20.91
N LYS A 121 -10.37 -4.96 -22.13
CA LYS A 121 -11.77 -5.22 -22.43
C LYS A 121 -12.15 -6.66 -22.08
N MET A 122 -13.05 -6.80 -21.12
CA MET A 122 -13.70 -8.06 -20.79
C MET A 122 -14.95 -8.18 -21.66
N ASN A 123 -15.03 -9.24 -22.49
CA ASN A 123 -16.21 -9.58 -23.29
C ASN A 123 -17.14 -10.51 -22.51
#